data_AF-A0A0U5C1W0-F1
#
_entry.id   AF-A0A0U5C1W0-F1
#
_cell.length_a   1.000
_cell.length_b   1.000
_cell.length_c   1.000
_cell.angle_alpha   90.00
_cell.angle_beta   90.00
_cell.angle_gamma   90.00
#
_symmetry.space_group_name_H-M   'P 1'
#
loop_
_entity.id
_entity.type
_entity.pdbx_description
1 polymer ?
#
loop_
_entity_poly.entity_id
_entity_poly.type
_entity_poly.pdbx_seq_one_letter_code
_entity_poly.pdbx_strand_id
1 'polypeptide(L)'
;MIRAIHNDPELYDRPDEFLPERYEQSPLGFKPDVDDATDGIRKTYAFGAGRRICPGSHLAESSLDINIAKIIWAFDIGPGIDQATGRQMRVEDVNVDIATQWTDGFLIAPKPFPIRLSVRSEKHREVLDQELKEAQTIFDCYEN
;
A
#
# COMPACT_ATOMS: atom_id res chain seq x y z
N MET A 1 17.75 -8.11 -4.26
CA MET A 1 17.52 -9.50 -3.82
C MET A 1 16.02 -9.77 -3.63
N ILE A 2 15.31 -9.11 -2.71
CA ILE A 2 13.85 -9.33 -2.50
C ILE A 2 13.02 -9.02 -3.75
N ARG A 3 13.32 -7.91 -4.45
CA ARG A 3 12.64 -7.57 -5.72
C ARG A 3 12.70 -8.70 -6.76
N ALA A 4 13.84 -9.39 -6.88
CA ALA A 4 13.99 -10.46 -7.85
C ALA A 4 13.06 -11.64 -7.56
N ILE A 5 12.90 -12.00 -6.27
CA ILE A 5 11.97 -13.06 -5.84
C ILE A 5 10.52 -12.66 -6.16
N HIS A 6 10.13 -11.44 -5.80
CA HIS A 6 8.76 -10.94 -6.05
C HIS A 6 8.46 -10.58 -7.51
N ASN A 7 9.47 -10.60 -8.39
CA ASN A 7 9.31 -10.34 -9.81
C ASN A 7 9.76 -11.52 -10.67
N ASP A 8 9.81 -12.73 -10.10
CA ASP A 8 10.21 -13.93 -10.82
C ASP A 8 9.08 -14.37 -11.78
N PRO A 9 9.31 -14.31 -13.12
CA PRO A 9 8.31 -14.72 -14.09
C PRO A 9 8.05 -16.23 -14.10
N GLU A 10 8.86 -17.05 -13.42
CA GLU A 10 8.57 -18.48 -13.23
C GLU A 10 7.47 -18.67 -12.18
N LEU A 11 7.45 -17.85 -11.12
CA LEU A 11 6.49 -17.95 -10.01
C LEU A 11 5.22 -17.14 -10.23
N TYR A 12 5.33 -15.96 -10.84
CA TYR A 12 4.25 -14.97 -10.93
C TYR A 12 3.89 -14.71 -12.40
N ASP A 13 2.60 -14.69 -12.73
CA ASP A 13 2.14 -14.13 -14.02
C ASP A 13 2.27 -12.61 -14.01
N ARG A 14 2.76 -11.99 -15.08
CA ARG A 14 2.95 -10.52 -15.21
C ARG A 14 3.43 -9.85 -13.90
N PRO A 15 4.64 -10.19 -13.42
CA PRO A 15 5.12 -9.80 -12.09
C PRO A 15 5.23 -8.29 -11.86
N ASP A 16 5.38 -7.52 -12.93
CA ASP A 16 5.52 -6.07 -12.94
C ASP A 16 4.17 -5.33 -12.93
N GLU A 17 3.05 -6.05 -13.11
CA GLU A 17 1.70 -5.49 -13.06
C GLU A 17 1.05 -5.63 -11.68
N PHE A 18 0.35 -4.57 -11.25
CA PHE A 18 -0.48 -4.59 -10.05
C PHE A 18 -1.76 -5.41 -10.32
N LEU A 19 -1.74 -6.68 -9.91
CA LEU A 19 -2.84 -7.64 -10.10
C LEU A 19 -3.21 -8.28 -8.76
N PRO A 20 -4.09 -7.66 -7.95
CA PRO A 20 -4.52 -8.21 -6.66
C PRO A 20 -5.17 -9.59 -6.76
N GLU A 21 -5.86 -9.87 -7.87
CA GLU A 21 -6.65 -11.08 -8.12
C GLU A 21 -5.79 -12.36 -8.08
N ARG A 22 -4.47 -12.25 -8.29
CA ARG A 22 -3.55 -13.40 -8.16
C ARG A 22 -3.60 -14.04 -6.78
N TYR A 23 -3.86 -13.23 -5.74
CA TYR A 23 -3.90 -13.70 -4.36
C TYR A 23 -5.25 -14.32 -3.98
N GLU A 24 -6.27 -14.19 -4.82
CA GLU A 24 -7.53 -14.91 -4.69
C GLU A 24 -7.40 -16.35 -5.20
N GLN A 25 -6.53 -16.56 -6.20
CA GLN A 25 -6.31 -17.87 -6.83
C GLN A 25 -5.30 -18.72 -6.07
N SER A 26 -4.26 -18.09 -5.51
CA SER A 26 -3.23 -18.75 -4.70
C SER A 26 -2.89 -17.90 -3.47
N PRO A 27 -2.79 -18.49 -2.26
CA PRO A 27 -2.37 -17.75 -1.06
C PRO A 27 -1.00 -17.06 -1.20
N LEU A 28 -0.11 -17.61 -2.04
CA LEU A 28 1.22 -17.06 -2.33
C LEU A 28 1.23 -16.13 -3.56
N GLY A 29 0.12 -16.04 -4.30
CA GLY A 29 0.00 -15.28 -5.54
C GLY A 29 0.72 -15.92 -6.73
N PHE A 30 1.10 -17.19 -6.59
CA PHE A 30 1.78 -17.96 -7.64
C PHE A 30 0.83 -18.32 -8.78
N LYS A 31 1.40 -18.64 -9.93
CA LYS A 31 0.63 -19.16 -11.07
C LYS A 31 -0.07 -20.47 -10.71
N PRO A 32 -1.22 -20.79 -11.33
CA PRO A 32 -1.96 -22.01 -11.02
C PRO A 32 -1.21 -23.33 -11.26
N ASP A 33 -0.17 -23.32 -12.10
CA ASP A 33 0.67 -24.47 -12.45
C ASP A 33 1.91 -24.62 -11.56
N VAL A 34 2.11 -23.71 -10.60
CA VAL A 34 3.21 -23.75 -9.63
C VAL A 34 2.68 -24.29 -8.30
N ASP A 35 3.33 -25.34 -7.79
CA ASP A 35 2.98 -25.94 -6.50
C ASP A 35 3.29 -24.97 -5.35
N ASP A 36 2.27 -24.63 -4.58
CA ASP A 36 2.37 -23.76 -3.40
C ASP A 36 2.70 -24.54 -2.12
N ALA A 37 2.78 -25.87 -2.18
CA ALA A 37 3.06 -26.76 -1.05
C ALA A 37 4.55 -26.81 -0.63
N THR A 38 5.41 -25.94 -1.18
CA THR A 38 6.83 -25.94 -0.81
C THR A 38 7.03 -25.39 0.60
N ASP A 39 7.42 -26.27 1.52
CA ASP A 39 7.77 -25.92 2.90
C ASP A 39 8.77 -24.76 2.97
N GLY A 40 8.41 -23.71 3.70
CA GLY A 40 9.27 -22.56 3.98
C GLY A 40 9.13 -21.38 3.02
N ILE A 41 8.29 -21.48 1.98
CA ILE A 41 7.94 -20.32 1.15
C ILE A 41 6.93 -19.42 1.90
N ARG A 42 7.12 -18.11 1.79
CA ARG A 42 6.29 -17.09 2.46
C ARG A 42 5.53 -16.27 1.44
N LYS A 43 4.31 -15.85 1.81
CA LYS A 43 3.48 -14.93 1.00
C LYS A 43 4.23 -13.65 0.63
N THR A 44 5.05 -13.13 1.55
CA THR A 44 5.91 -12.00 1.26
C THR A 44 7.26 -12.11 1.98
N TYR A 45 8.30 -11.65 1.30
CA TYR A 45 9.64 -11.47 1.84
C TYR A 45 9.95 -10.00 2.14
N ALA A 46 8.94 -9.10 2.09
CA ALA A 46 9.11 -7.67 2.41
C ALA A 46 9.64 -7.46 3.84
N PHE A 47 9.33 -8.38 4.75
CA PHE A 47 9.79 -8.39 6.13
C PHE A 47 11.06 -9.24 6.35
N GLY A 48 11.68 -9.75 5.28
CA GLY A 48 12.81 -10.67 5.36
C GLY A 48 12.40 -12.10 5.75
N ALA A 49 13.39 -12.90 6.15
CA ALA A 49 13.20 -14.30 6.53
C ALA A 49 14.25 -14.77 7.57
N GLY A 50 13.99 -15.92 8.19
CA GLY A 50 14.91 -16.57 9.13
C GLY A 50 15.08 -15.82 10.45
N ARG A 51 16.25 -15.95 11.08
CA ARG A 51 16.54 -15.41 12.42
C ARG A 51 16.53 -13.87 12.52
N ARG A 52 16.48 -13.15 11.39
CA ARG A 52 16.50 -11.69 11.31
C ARG A 52 15.26 -11.12 10.64
N ILE A 53 14.17 -11.90 10.61
CA ILE A 53 12.87 -11.43 10.14
C ILE A 53 12.42 -10.21 10.95
N CYS A 54 11.72 -9.28 10.30
CA CYS A 54 11.25 -8.06 10.94
C CYS A 54 10.37 -8.40 12.15
N PRO A 55 10.78 -8.00 13.38
CA PRO A 55 10.00 -8.27 14.58
C PRO A 55 8.68 -7.50 14.61
N GLY A 56 8.56 -6.42 13.82
CA GLY A 56 7.35 -5.61 13.69
C GLY A 56 6.39 -6.04 12.58
N SER A 57 6.62 -7.18 11.91
CA SER A 57 5.80 -7.63 10.77
C SER A 57 4.31 -7.75 11.12
N HIS A 58 3.97 -8.42 12.21
CA HIS A 58 2.57 -8.56 12.64
C HIS A 58 1.88 -7.23 12.97
N LEU A 59 2.61 -6.32 13.63
CA LEU A 59 2.09 -4.99 13.94
C LEU A 59 1.89 -4.18 12.65
N ALA A 60 2.84 -4.24 11.72
CA ALA A 60 2.76 -3.55 10.45
C ALA A 60 1.58 -4.07 9.61
N GLU A 61 1.41 -5.38 9.48
CA GLU A 61 0.28 -5.99 8.76
C GLU A 61 -1.05 -5.57 9.39
N SER A 62 -1.22 -5.74 10.70
CA SER A 62 -2.47 -5.38 11.39
C SER A 62 -2.79 -3.89 11.28
N SER A 63 -1.76 -3.03 11.33
CA SER A 63 -1.93 -1.58 11.20
C SER A 63 -2.27 -1.18 9.75
N LEU A 64 -1.65 -1.82 8.76
CA LEU A 64 -1.93 -1.58 7.35
C LEU A 64 -3.38 -1.97 7.01
N ASP A 65 -3.84 -3.13 7.49
CA ASP A 65 -5.19 -3.61 7.25
C ASP A 65 -6.24 -2.61 7.74
N ILE A 66 -6.13 -2.14 8.99
CA ILE A 66 -7.10 -1.19 9.55
C ILE A 66 -6.98 0.19 8.91
N ASN A 67 -5.77 0.67 8.62
CA ASN A 67 -5.57 1.98 8.03
C ASN A 67 -6.10 2.04 6.59
N ILE A 68 -5.80 1.01 5.77
CA ILE A 68 -6.31 0.93 4.40
C ILE A 68 -7.83 0.83 4.43
N ALA A 69 -8.41 -0.03 5.28
CA ALA A 69 -9.86 -0.15 5.43
C ALA A 69 -10.53 1.18 5.79
N LYS A 70 -9.96 1.94 6.73
CA LYS A 70 -10.46 3.27 7.11
C LYS A 70 -10.35 4.28 5.96
N ILE A 71 -9.22 4.30 5.26
CA ILE A 71 -8.99 5.21 4.12
C ILE A 71 -10.00 4.95 3.00
N ILE A 72 -10.15 3.68 2.58
CA ILE A 72 -11.09 3.33 1.51
C ILE A 72 -12.55 3.47 1.94
N TRP A 73 -12.86 3.35 3.24
CA TRP A 73 -14.20 3.61 3.76
C TRP A 73 -14.53 5.10 3.74
N ALA A 74 -13.58 5.96 4.13
CA ALA A 74 -13.80 7.39 4.30
C ALA A 74 -13.76 8.21 3.00
N PHE A 75 -12.87 7.85 2.06
CA PHE A 75 -12.50 8.72 0.95
C PHE A 75 -12.73 8.12 -0.44
N ASP A 76 -13.13 8.97 -1.37
CA ASP A 76 -12.90 8.81 -2.79
C ASP A 76 -11.52 9.37 -3.13
N ILE A 77 -10.66 8.49 -3.63
CA ILE A 77 -9.26 8.79 -3.96
C ILE A 77 -9.17 9.00 -5.46
N GLY A 78 -8.60 10.12 -5.87
CA GLY A 78 -8.35 10.40 -7.28
C GLY A 78 -7.05 11.16 -7.49
N PRO A 79 -6.66 11.35 -8.77
CA PRO A 79 -5.52 12.18 -9.12
C PRO A 79 -5.69 13.61 -8.59
N GLY A 80 -4.59 14.22 -8.16
CA GLY A 80 -4.59 15.61 -7.71
C GLY A 80 -4.44 16.62 -8.85
N ILE A 81 -3.91 17.78 -8.50
CA ILE A 81 -3.60 18.86 -9.44
C ILE A 81 -2.10 18.79 -9.78
N ASP A 82 -1.79 18.89 -11.06
CA ASP A 82 -0.40 18.99 -11.53
C ASP A 82 0.21 20.31 -11.05
N GLN A 83 1.34 20.24 -10.32
CA GLN A 83 1.94 21.42 -9.71
C GLN A 83 2.60 22.38 -10.72
N ALA A 84 3.00 21.88 -11.89
CA ALA A 84 3.65 22.71 -12.91
C ALA A 84 2.62 23.47 -13.78
N THR A 85 1.47 22.86 -14.04
CA THR A 85 0.46 23.36 -14.98
C THR A 85 -0.82 23.85 -14.31
N GLY A 86 -1.06 23.48 -13.04
CA GLY A 86 -2.29 23.79 -12.31
C GLY A 86 -3.54 23.05 -12.80
N ARG A 87 -3.39 22.06 -13.70
CA ARG A 87 -4.50 21.30 -14.27
C ARG A 87 -4.87 20.09 -13.39
N GLN A 88 -6.16 19.77 -13.31
CA GLN A 88 -6.64 18.51 -12.74
C GLN A 88 -6.13 17.32 -13.57
N MET A 89 -5.39 16.43 -12.93
CA MET A 89 -4.85 15.24 -13.58
C MET A 89 -5.94 14.19 -13.80
N ARG A 90 -5.79 13.39 -14.86
CA ARG A 90 -6.49 12.12 -15.07
C ARG A 90 -5.66 10.97 -14.52
N VAL A 91 -6.26 9.79 -14.41
CA VAL A 91 -5.55 8.59 -13.93
C VAL A 91 -4.40 8.25 -14.88
N GLU A 92 -4.61 8.39 -16.18
CA GLU A 92 -3.57 8.19 -17.21
C GLU A 92 -2.40 9.17 -17.12
N ASP A 93 -2.59 10.34 -16.49
CA ASP A 93 -1.55 11.36 -16.34
C ASP A 93 -0.64 11.06 -15.14
N VAL A 94 -1.06 10.16 -14.23
CA VAL A 94 -0.27 9.82 -13.03
C VAL A 94 0.88 8.91 -13.43
N ASN A 95 2.10 9.45 -13.38
CA ASN A 95 3.29 8.65 -13.57
C ASN A 95 3.46 7.69 -12.38
N VAL A 96 3.49 6.38 -12.67
CA VAL A 96 3.70 5.31 -11.68
C VAL A 96 5.00 4.54 -11.91
N ASP A 97 5.88 5.06 -12.77
CA ASP A 97 7.13 4.41 -13.15
C ASP A 97 8.05 4.22 -11.94
N ILE A 98 8.46 2.97 -11.73
CA ILE A 98 9.23 2.56 -10.55
C ILE A 98 10.62 3.21 -10.54
N ALA A 99 11.22 3.45 -11.71
CA ALA A 99 12.58 3.99 -11.81
C ALA A 99 12.63 5.51 -11.53
N THR A 100 11.55 6.24 -11.82
CA THR A 100 11.53 7.70 -11.73
C THR A 100 10.72 8.22 -10.54
N GLN A 101 9.70 7.50 -10.09
CA GLN A 101 8.75 7.98 -9.07
C GLN A 101 9.02 7.45 -7.67
N TRP A 102 10.16 6.79 -7.44
CA TRP A 102 10.53 6.26 -6.13
C TRP A 102 11.85 6.83 -5.65
N THR A 103 12.03 6.89 -4.34
CA THR A 103 13.28 7.32 -3.72
C THR A 103 14.32 6.20 -3.72
N ASP A 104 15.56 6.54 -4.01
CA ASP A 104 16.70 5.65 -3.77
C ASP A 104 17.08 5.66 -2.29
N GLY A 105 17.47 4.51 -1.74
CA GLY A 105 17.99 4.44 -0.37
C GLY A 105 17.68 3.14 0.35
N PHE A 106 17.87 3.15 1.67
CA PHE A 106 17.57 2.02 2.55
C PHE A 106 16.06 1.71 2.60
N LEU A 107 15.23 2.75 2.61
CA LEU A 107 13.79 2.66 2.42
C LEU A 107 13.44 3.22 1.05
N ILE A 108 12.69 2.44 0.29
CA ILE A 108 12.16 2.83 -1.01
C ILE A 108 10.71 3.26 -0.79
N ALA A 109 10.40 4.52 -1.08
CA ALA A 109 9.08 5.10 -0.94
C ALA A 109 8.72 5.89 -2.21
N PRO A 110 7.44 6.04 -2.56
CA PRO A 110 7.05 6.89 -3.67
C PRO A 110 7.46 8.34 -3.35
N LYS A 111 7.97 9.06 -4.37
CA LYS A 111 8.16 10.51 -4.31
C LYS A 111 6.80 11.19 -4.11
N PRO A 112 6.74 12.40 -3.56
CA PRO A 112 5.48 13.14 -3.44
C PRO A 112 4.75 13.21 -4.79
N PHE A 113 3.50 12.74 -4.81
CA PHE A 113 2.64 12.73 -5.99
C PHE A 113 1.30 13.39 -5.65
N PRO A 114 0.68 14.10 -6.61
CA PRO A 114 -0.54 14.84 -6.33
C PRO A 114 -1.73 13.88 -6.21
N ILE A 115 -2.39 13.91 -5.05
CA ILE A 115 -3.61 13.15 -4.76
C ILE A 115 -4.74 14.07 -4.33
N ARG A 116 -5.97 13.66 -4.65
CA ARG A 116 -7.19 14.26 -4.12
C ARG A 116 -7.92 13.23 -3.27
N LEU A 117 -8.15 13.58 -2.01
CA LEU A 117 -8.99 12.81 -1.08
C LEU A 117 -10.29 13.58 -0.87
N SER A 118 -11.41 12.99 -1.29
CA SER A 118 -12.75 13.57 -1.11
C SER A 118 -13.56 12.71 -0.17
N VAL A 119 -14.16 13.28 0.89
CA VAL A 119 -14.99 12.50 1.82
C VAL A 119 -16.23 11.97 1.08
N ARG A 120 -16.52 10.67 1.20
CA ARG A 120 -17.57 9.99 0.41
C ARG A 120 -18.98 10.52 0.65
N SER A 121 -19.30 10.91 1.88
CA SER A 121 -20.60 11.49 2.21
C SER A 121 -20.56 12.25 3.54
N GLU A 122 -21.62 13.00 3.83
CA GLU A 122 -21.74 13.73 5.09
C GLU A 122 -21.71 12.80 6.31
N LYS A 123 -22.37 11.64 6.24
CA LYS A 123 -22.27 10.61 7.28
C LYS A 123 -20.82 10.15 7.58
N HIS A 124 -19.97 10.03 6.55
CA HIS A 124 -18.56 9.68 6.76
C HIS A 124 -17.82 10.84 7.45
N ARG A 125 -18.13 12.09 7.06
CA ARG A 125 -17.58 13.30 7.70
C ARG A 125 -17.94 13.35 9.19
N GLU A 126 -19.20 13.14 9.54
CA GLU A 126 -19.65 13.16 10.94
C GLU A 126 -18.87 12.16 11.82
N VAL A 127 -18.65 10.94 11.31
CA VAL A 127 -17.86 9.92 12.00
C VAL A 127 -16.40 10.35 12.11
N LEU A 128 -15.79 10.85 11.02
CA LEU A 128 -14.40 11.34 11.05
C LEU A 128 -14.22 12.47 12.06
N ASP A 129 -15.15 13.42 12.11
CA ASP A 129 -15.11 14.55 13.03
C ASP A 129 -15.27 14.09 14.49
N GLN A 130 -16.09 13.07 14.74
CA GLN A 130 -16.25 12.47 16.07
C GLN A 130 -14.97 11.74 16.51
N GLU A 131 -14.45 10.85 15.66
CA GLU A 131 -13.22 10.08 15.92
C GLU A 131 -12.01 11.01 16.12
N LEU A 132 -11.92 12.09 15.33
CA LEU A 132 -10.88 13.10 15.49
C LEU A 132 -10.96 13.77 16.86
N LYS A 133 -12.14 14.19 17.30
CA LYS A 133 -12.32 14.80 18.63
C LYS A 133 -11.89 13.86 19.75
N GLU A 134 -12.25 12.58 19.66
CA GLU A 134 -11.87 11.58 20.66
C GLU A 134 -10.35 11.37 20.66
N ALA A 135 -9.75 11.22 19.49
CA ALA A 135 -8.32 11.03 19.33
C ALA A 135 -7.50 12.24 19.82
N GLN A 136 -7.99 13.46 19.58
CA GLN A 136 -7.36 14.71 20.01
C GLN A 136 -7.09 14.71 21.52
N THR A 137 -8.04 14.21 22.32
CA THR A 137 -7.90 14.15 23.79
C THR A 137 -6.69 13.33 24.25
N ILE A 138 -6.25 12.37 23.43
CA ILE A 138 -5.07 11.54 23.68
C ILE A 138 -3.82 12.22 23.10
N PHE A 139 -3.88 12.71 21.86
CA PHE A 139 -2.71 13.28 21.19
C PHE A 139 -2.24 14.60 21.80
N ASP A 140 -3.15 15.40 22.36
CA ASP A 140 -2.82 16.68 22.98
C ASP A 140 -1.79 16.55 24.11
N CYS A 141 -1.66 15.40 24.76
CA CYS A 141 -0.64 15.20 25.80
C CYS A 141 0.78 14.94 25.26
N TYR A 142 0.92 14.65 23.96
CA TYR A 142 2.18 14.33 23.29
C TYR A 142 2.62 15.40 22.28
N GLU A 143 1.71 16.26 21.83
CA GLU A 143 1.97 17.28 20.80
C GLU A 143 2.26 18.69 21.37
N ASN A 144 2.42 18.83 22.70
CA ASN A 144 2.86 20.06 23.37
C ASN A 144 4.39 20.24 23.38
#